data_AF-A0AAD5MPT4-F1
#
_entry.id   AF-A0AAD5MPT4-F1
#
_cell.length_a   1.000
_cell.length_b   1.000
_cell.length_c   1.000
_cell.angle_alpha   90.00
_cell.angle_beta   90.00
_cell.angle_gamma   90.00
#
_symmetry.space_group_name_H-M   'P 1'
#
loop_
_entity.id
_entity.type
_entity.pdbx_description
1 polymer ?
#
loop_
_entity_poly.entity_id
_entity_poly.type
_entity_poly.pdbx_seq_one_letter_code
_entity_poly.pdbx_strand_id
1 'polypeptide(L)'
;MDAIYSSSANEETYFAKPEHLFPHLEDGKIPTEPFLSACQGIADFVGFLGTAFLPVKADISGNVAKVRTRYEKDKIGQHFLQDLIDSDLKDHGGGLGIATEGLLWLKRGLEFMLEMLTLMVQEYNSSIDKSKTDNLVGVIRTAYERSLKRHHGFMSKQLFNLSFMLPLIEGPY
;
A
#
# COMPACT_ATOMS: atom_id res chain seq x y z
N MET A 1 43.64 -1.98 23.47
CA MET A 1 42.33 -2.37 24.05
C MET A 1 41.32 -1.79 23.08
N ASP A 2 41.21 -2.38 21.89
CA ASP A 2 40.62 -1.69 20.72
C ASP A 2 39.65 -2.63 20.02
N ALA A 3 38.55 -2.93 20.71
CA ALA A 3 37.48 -3.76 20.18
C ALA A 3 36.11 -3.18 20.55
N ILE A 4 35.83 -1.92 20.21
CA ILE A 4 34.45 -1.40 20.11
C ILE A 4 34.37 -0.38 18.97
N TYR A 5 34.70 -0.83 17.75
CA TYR A 5 34.08 -0.30 16.53
C TYR A 5 33.66 -1.52 15.71
N SER A 6 32.71 -2.29 16.28
CA SER A 6 31.90 -3.18 15.46
C SER A 6 31.06 -2.29 14.58
N SER A 7 31.31 -2.37 13.28
CA SER A 7 30.56 -1.69 12.24
C SER A 7 29.05 -1.83 12.49
N SER A 8 28.31 -0.73 12.34
CA SER A 8 26.88 -0.79 12.05
C SER A 8 26.73 -1.51 10.73
N ALA A 9 26.56 -2.82 10.78
CA ALA A 9 26.30 -3.64 9.61
C ALA A 9 25.04 -3.09 8.93
N ASN A 10 25.22 -2.62 7.70
CA ASN A 10 24.29 -2.53 6.58
C ASN A 10 22.91 -3.24 6.74
N GLU A 11 22.05 -2.75 7.63
CA GLU A 11 20.65 -3.18 7.65
C GLU A 11 19.89 -2.34 6.62
N GLU A 12 19.91 -2.81 5.36
CA GLU A 12 19.04 -2.27 4.33
C GLU A 12 17.58 -2.42 4.75
N THR A 13 16.91 -1.29 4.96
CA THR A 13 15.47 -1.29 5.27
C THR A 13 14.66 -1.79 4.08
N TYR A 14 13.41 -2.19 4.33
CA TYR A 14 12.48 -2.56 3.25
C TYR A 14 12.41 -1.51 2.13
N PHE A 15 12.47 -0.23 2.49
CA PHE A 15 12.37 0.90 1.55
C PHE A 15 13.70 1.29 0.88
N ALA A 16 14.82 0.65 1.22
CA ALA A 16 16.13 0.94 0.63
C ALA A 16 16.34 0.25 -0.74
N LYS A 17 15.48 -0.70 -1.10
CA LYS A 17 15.60 -1.52 -2.30
C LYS A 17 14.91 -0.88 -3.51
N PRO A 18 15.62 -0.60 -4.63
CA PRO A 18 15.03 0.05 -5.81
C PRO A 18 13.80 -0.65 -6.37
N GLU A 19 13.74 -1.98 -6.30
CA GLU A 19 12.61 -2.79 -6.75
C GLU A 19 11.31 -2.56 -5.96
N HIS A 20 11.39 -1.94 -4.78
CA HIS A 20 10.24 -1.59 -3.95
C HIS A 20 9.79 -0.13 -4.13
N LEU A 21 10.50 0.66 -4.93
CA LEU A 21 10.20 2.06 -5.18
C LEU A 21 9.19 2.21 -6.32
N PHE A 22 8.33 3.22 -6.20
CA PHE A 22 7.46 3.60 -7.31
C PHE A 22 8.29 4.14 -8.48
N PRO A 23 7.89 3.86 -9.73
CA PRO A 23 8.66 4.28 -10.89
C PRO A 23 8.64 5.80 -11.07
N HIS A 24 9.70 6.29 -11.70
CA HIS A 24 9.65 7.61 -12.34
C HIS A 24 8.69 7.59 -13.53
N LEU A 25 8.17 8.76 -13.88
CA LEU A 25 7.38 8.91 -15.08
C LEU A 25 8.28 8.83 -16.32
N GLU A 26 7.78 8.16 -17.36
CA GLU A 26 8.34 8.20 -18.70
C GLU A 26 7.42 9.09 -19.54
N ASP A 27 7.92 10.22 -20.01
CA ASP A 27 7.15 11.21 -20.80
C ASP A 27 5.81 11.62 -20.15
N GLY A 28 5.80 11.72 -18.82
CA GLY A 28 4.61 12.09 -18.04
C GLY A 28 3.60 10.95 -17.82
N LYS A 29 3.91 9.73 -18.28
CA LYS A 29 3.10 8.52 -18.09
C LYS A 29 3.72 7.58 -17.06
N ILE A 30 2.91 6.66 -16.51
CA ILE A 30 3.32 5.75 -15.44
C ILE A 30 3.60 4.36 -16.06
N PRO A 31 4.84 3.86 -16.03
CA PRO A 31 5.15 2.50 -16.50
C PRO A 31 4.39 1.44 -15.69
N THR A 32 3.60 0.62 -16.37
CA THR A 32 2.66 -0.32 -15.74
C THR A 32 3.36 -1.38 -14.90
N GLU A 33 4.33 -2.10 -15.47
CA GLU A 33 4.99 -3.22 -14.76
C GLU A 33 5.72 -2.75 -13.48
N PRO A 34 6.59 -1.72 -13.53
CA PRO A 34 7.23 -1.20 -12.33
C PRO A 34 6.22 -0.69 -11.28
N PHE A 35 5.13 -0.05 -11.70
CA PHE A 35 4.08 0.40 -10.79
C PHE A 35 3.41 -0.78 -10.09
N LEU A 36 3.06 -1.84 -10.81
CA LEU A 36 2.46 -3.04 -10.24
C LEU A 36 3.42 -3.77 -9.30
N SER A 37 4.71 -3.83 -9.64
CA SER A 37 5.75 -4.38 -8.76
C SER A 37 5.83 -3.62 -7.44
N ALA A 38 5.88 -2.28 -7.48
CA ALA A 38 5.91 -1.44 -6.29
C ALA A 38 4.64 -1.63 -5.43
N CYS A 39 3.46 -1.71 -6.05
CA CYS A 39 2.21 -1.98 -5.34
C CYS A 39 2.19 -3.35 -4.65
N GLN A 40 2.74 -4.38 -5.30
CA GLN A 40 2.89 -5.69 -4.69
C GLN A 40 3.86 -5.64 -3.50
N GLY A 41 4.95 -4.88 -3.62
CA GLY A 41 5.84 -4.58 -2.50
C GLY A 41 5.11 -3.96 -1.32
N ILE A 42 4.26 -2.95 -1.54
CA ILE A 42 3.43 -2.39 -0.46
C ILE A 42 2.53 -3.44 0.19
N ALA A 43 1.91 -4.34 -0.59
CA ALA A 43 1.11 -5.43 -0.03
C ALA A 43 1.94 -6.38 0.86
N ASP A 44 3.17 -6.66 0.46
CA ASP A 44 4.08 -7.50 1.24
C ASP A 44 4.59 -6.80 2.49
N PHE A 45 4.95 -5.51 2.40
CA PHE A 45 5.29 -4.66 3.53
C PHE A 45 4.18 -4.67 4.59
N VAL A 46 2.95 -4.43 4.16
CA VAL A 46 1.76 -4.43 5.03
C VAL A 46 1.56 -5.78 5.71
N GLY A 47 1.91 -6.88 5.05
CA GLY A 47 1.91 -8.22 5.65
C GLY A 47 2.87 -8.39 6.83
N PHE A 48 3.99 -7.65 6.85
CA PHE A 48 4.94 -7.69 7.96
C PHE A 48 4.45 -6.93 9.21
N LEU A 49 3.46 -6.04 9.07
CA LEU A 49 2.91 -5.28 10.19
C LEU A 49 1.94 -6.10 11.08
N GLY A 50 1.67 -7.36 10.71
CA GLY A 50 0.93 -8.32 11.53
C GLY A 50 -0.43 -8.72 10.98
N THR A 51 -1.10 -9.62 11.70
CA THR A 51 -2.34 -10.28 11.23
C THR A 51 -3.51 -9.33 11.02
N ALA A 52 -3.57 -8.24 11.79
CA ALA A 52 -4.55 -7.16 11.64
C ALA A 52 -4.57 -6.56 10.21
N PHE A 53 -3.43 -6.60 9.51
CA PHE A 53 -3.27 -6.05 8.18
C PHE A 53 -3.53 -7.05 7.04
N LEU A 54 -3.81 -8.33 7.33
CA LEU A 54 -4.11 -9.33 6.29
C LEU A 54 -5.26 -8.92 5.35
N PRO A 55 -6.37 -8.32 5.84
CA PRO A 55 -7.42 -7.82 4.94
C PRO A 55 -6.93 -6.71 4.00
N VAL A 56 -6.04 -5.84 4.47
CA VAL A 56 -5.45 -4.76 3.66
C VAL A 56 -4.51 -5.34 2.60
N LYS A 57 -3.65 -6.29 2.99
CA LYS A 57 -2.78 -7.02 2.05
C LYS A 57 -3.60 -7.70 0.95
N ALA A 58 -4.70 -8.36 1.33
CA ALA A 58 -5.57 -9.06 0.40
C ALA A 58 -6.25 -8.10 -0.59
N ASP A 59 -6.73 -6.95 -0.11
CA ASP A 59 -7.34 -5.91 -0.97
C ASP A 59 -6.33 -5.35 -1.99
N ILE A 60 -5.13 -4.97 -1.55
CA ILE A 60 -4.08 -4.44 -2.45
C ILE A 60 -3.68 -5.52 -3.47
N SER A 61 -3.37 -6.73 -3.02
CA SER A 61 -2.97 -7.84 -3.90
C SER A 61 -4.06 -8.18 -4.93
N GLY A 62 -5.32 -8.19 -4.50
CA GLY A 62 -6.46 -8.44 -5.39
C GLY A 62 -6.62 -7.37 -6.47
N ASN A 63 -6.44 -6.09 -6.10
CA ASN A 63 -6.51 -4.99 -7.06
C ASN A 63 -5.30 -4.98 -8.02
N VAL A 64 -4.09 -5.30 -7.54
CA VAL A 64 -2.90 -5.51 -8.38
C VAL A 64 -3.16 -6.65 -9.37
N ALA A 65 -3.73 -7.77 -8.92
CA ALA A 65 -4.04 -8.90 -9.79
C ALA A 65 -5.00 -8.52 -10.92
N LYS A 66 -6.06 -7.75 -10.65
CA LYS A 66 -6.99 -7.26 -11.68
C LYS A 66 -6.27 -6.46 -12.77
N VAL A 67 -5.42 -5.51 -12.37
CA VAL A 67 -4.66 -4.68 -13.33
C VAL A 67 -3.63 -5.51 -14.08
N ARG A 68 -2.93 -6.43 -13.40
CA ARG A 68 -1.97 -7.34 -14.00
C ARG A 68 -2.61 -8.26 -15.04
N THR A 69 -3.79 -8.83 -14.75
CA THR A 69 -4.54 -9.64 -15.71
C THR A 69 -4.86 -8.87 -16.99
N ARG A 70 -5.16 -7.57 -16.89
CA ARG A 70 -5.34 -6.71 -18.07
C ARG A 70 -4.00 -6.50 -18.77
N TYR A 71 -2.98 -6.04 -18.05
CA TYR A 71 -1.63 -5.78 -18.58
C TYR A 71 -1.06 -6.95 -19.40
N GLU A 72 -1.21 -8.18 -18.91
CA GLU A 72 -0.73 -9.40 -19.57
C GLU A 72 -1.39 -9.69 -20.92
N LYS A 73 -2.59 -9.14 -21.21
CA LYS A 73 -3.26 -9.33 -22.51
C LYS A 73 -2.55 -8.62 -23.67
N ASP A 74 -1.88 -7.51 -23.39
CA ASP A 74 -1.12 -6.73 -24.36
C ASP A 74 -0.11 -5.84 -23.63
N LYS A 75 1.08 -6.37 -23.34
CA LYS A 75 2.11 -5.63 -22.59
C LYS A 75 2.63 -4.42 -23.35
N ILE A 76 2.68 -4.50 -24.68
CA ILE A 76 3.21 -3.44 -25.53
C ILE A 76 2.21 -2.29 -25.59
N GLY A 77 0.94 -2.57 -25.88
CA GLY A 77 -0.11 -1.56 -25.92
C GLY A 77 -0.52 -1.02 -24.54
N GLN A 78 -0.09 -1.67 -23.46
CA GLN A 78 -0.41 -1.28 -22.09
C GLN A 78 0.85 -1.00 -21.26
N HIS A 79 1.93 -0.59 -21.94
CA HIS A 79 3.19 -0.19 -21.31
C HIS A 79 2.98 0.89 -20.25
N PHE A 80 2.02 1.78 -20.46
CA PHE A 80 1.60 2.79 -19.49
C PHE A 80 0.20 2.55 -18.93
N LEU A 81 -0.02 2.91 -17.66
CA LEU A 81 -1.32 2.78 -16.99
C LEU A 81 -2.42 3.54 -17.73
N GLN A 82 -2.10 4.70 -18.31
CA GLN A 82 -3.03 5.51 -19.08
C GLN A 82 -3.56 4.74 -20.29
N ASP A 83 -2.67 4.10 -21.05
CA ASP A 83 -3.04 3.33 -22.24
C ASP A 83 -3.83 2.07 -21.84
N LEU A 84 -3.49 1.45 -20.70
CA LEU A 84 -4.24 0.35 -20.10
C LEU A 84 -5.68 0.77 -19.75
N ILE A 85 -5.86 1.92 -19.09
CA ILE A 85 -7.18 2.44 -18.71
C ILE A 85 -8.02 2.74 -19.95
N ASP A 86 -7.46 3.45 -20.93
CA ASP A 86 -8.18 3.80 -22.17
C ASP A 86 -8.65 2.55 -22.91
N SER A 87 -7.79 1.54 -22.98
CA SER A 87 -8.09 0.24 -23.59
C SER A 87 -9.16 -0.54 -22.81
N ASP A 88 -9.06 -0.58 -21.48
CA ASP A 88 -10.03 -1.27 -20.61
C ASP A 88 -11.42 -0.60 -20.62
N LEU A 89 -11.46 0.74 -20.64
CA LEU A 89 -12.69 1.51 -20.76
C LEU A 89 -13.36 1.32 -22.12
N LYS A 90 -12.57 1.27 -23.21
CA LYS A 90 -13.09 1.02 -24.55
C LYS A 90 -13.76 -0.36 -24.64
N ASP A 91 -13.17 -1.38 -24.02
CA ASP A 91 -13.67 -2.75 -24.11
C ASP A 91 -14.85 -3.03 -23.17
N HIS A 92 -14.88 -2.40 -21.99
CA HIS A 92 -15.82 -2.76 -20.91
C HIS A 92 -16.74 -1.62 -20.45
N GLY A 93 -16.61 -0.42 -21.03
CA GLY A 93 -17.48 0.73 -20.73
C GLY A 93 -17.44 1.20 -19.27
N GLY A 94 -16.39 0.88 -18.51
CA GLY A 94 -16.27 1.25 -17.09
C GLY A 94 -17.10 0.39 -16.14
N GLY A 95 -17.43 -0.85 -16.52
CA GLY A 95 -18.10 -1.82 -15.65
C GLY A 95 -17.32 -2.15 -14.35
N LEU A 96 -17.97 -2.85 -13.42
CA LEU A 96 -17.35 -3.32 -12.17
C LEU A 96 -16.49 -4.57 -12.42
N GLY A 97 -15.48 -4.80 -11.58
CA GLY A 97 -14.63 -6.00 -11.60
C GLY A 97 -13.49 -5.97 -12.62
N ILE A 98 -13.29 -4.85 -13.32
CA ILE A 98 -12.25 -4.69 -14.36
C ILE A 98 -11.01 -3.95 -13.84
N ALA A 99 -9.99 -3.82 -14.69
CA ALA A 99 -8.72 -3.22 -14.29
C ALA A 99 -8.84 -1.75 -13.90
N THR A 100 -9.68 -0.98 -14.59
CA THR A 100 -9.92 0.44 -14.25
C THR A 100 -10.47 0.61 -12.83
N GLU A 101 -11.43 -0.24 -12.43
CA GLU A 101 -11.96 -0.24 -11.07
C GLU A 101 -10.89 -0.71 -10.06
N GLY A 102 -10.16 -1.78 -10.40
CA GLY A 102 -9.04 -2.25 -9.59
C GLY A 102 -8.01 -1.16 -9.33
N LEU A 103 -7.64 -0.39 -10.36
CA LEU A 103 -6.68 0.71 -10.24
C LEU A 103 -7.22 1.87 -9.40
N LEU A 104 -8.52 2.16 -9.47
CA LEU A 104 -9.16 3.16 -8.61
C LEU A 104 -9.06 2.78 -7.13
N TRP A 105 -9.37 1.52 -6.79
CA TRP A 105 -9.25 1.04 -5.41
C TRP A 105 -7.79 0.95 -4.97
N LEU A 106 -6.89 0.52 -5.85
CA LEU A 106 -5.46 0.50 -5.60
C LEU A 106 -4.93 1.90 -5.28
N LYS A 107 -5.26 2.92 -6.08
CA LYS A 107 -4.90 4.31 -5.80
C LYS A 107 -5.37 4.75 -4.41
N ARG A 108 -6.62 4.49 -4.05
CA ARG A 108 -7.16 4.86 -2.72
C ARG A 108 -6.44 4.15 -1.59
N GLY A 109 -6.10 2.88 -1.77
CA GLY A 109 -5.29 2.11 -0.82
C GLY A 109 -3.87 2.68 -0.68
N LEU A 110 -3.24 3.08 -1.78
CA LEU A 110 -1.93 3.74 -1.76
C LEU A 110 -1.97 5.11 -1.09
N GLU A 111 -3.02 5.90 -1.29
CA GLU A 111 -3.23 7.18 -0.58
C GLU A 111 -3.33 6.97 0.93
N PHE A 112 -4.03 5.91 1.37
CA PHE A 112 -4.06 5.52 2.77
C PHE A 112 -2.67 5.12 3.29
N MET A 113 -1.93 4.30 2.55
CA MET A 113 -0.58 3.87 2.94
C MET A 113 0.40 5.04 3.01
N LEU A 114 0.34 5.97 2.05
CA LEU A 114 1.14 7.19 2.04
C LEU A 114 0.85 8.05 3.28
N GLU A 115 -0.42 8.29 3.60
CA GLU A 115 -0.81 9.06 4.78
C GLU A 115 -0.35 8.37 6.08
N MET A 116 -0.52 7.04 6.19
CA MET A 116 -0.09 6.26 7.34
C MET A 116 1.42 6.35 7.56
N LEU A 117 2.23 6.06 6.53
CA LEU A 117 3.69 6.12 6.61
C LEU A 117 4.18 7.54 6.91
N THR A 118 3.55 8.55 6.33
CA THR A 118 3.86 9.96 6.60
C THR A 118 3.60 10.30 8.07
N LEU A 119 2.45 9.91 8.61
CA LEU A 119 2.10 10.12 10.02
C LEU A 119 3.04 9.37 10.96
N MET A 120 3.45 8.14 10.63
CA MET A 120 4.43 7.38 11.41
C MET A 120 5.76 8.13 11.50
N VAL A 121 6.29 8.61 10.37
CA VAL A 121 7.55 9.37 10.35
C VAL A 121 7.41 10.69 11.11
N GLN A 122 6.28 11.39 10.97
CA GLN A 122 6.01 12.64 11.69
C GLN A 122 5.94 12.43 13.20
N GLU A 123 5.20 11.41 13.65
CA GLU A 123 5.06 11.07 15.07
C GLU A 123 6.41 10.62 15.65
N TYR A 124 7.14 9.77 14.91
CA TYR A 124 8.49 9.39 15.30
C TYR A 124 9.40 10.60 15.46
N ASN A 125 9.49 11.47 14.46
CA ASN A 125 10.40 12.62 14.50
C ASN A 125 10.03 13.65 15.57
N SER A 126 8.74 13.88 15.81
CA SER A 126 8.25 14.87 16.79
C SER A 126 8.23 14.36 18.23
N SER A 127 8.19 13.04 18.47
CA SER A 127 8.18 12.50 19.83
C SER A 127 9.55 12.62 20.51
N ILE A 128 9.57 13.10 21.75
CA ILE A 128 10.75 13.09 22.62
C ILE A 128 11.05 11.66 23.08
N ASP A 129 10.00 10.89 23.38
CA ASP A 129 10.08 9.50 23.83
C ASP A 129 9.64 8.58 22.70
N LYS A 130 10.61 7.99 22.00
CA LYS A 130 10.34 7.12 20.83
C LYS A 130 9.59 5.85 21.21
N SER A 131 9.66 5.39 22.46
CA SER A 131 8.92 4.18 22.89
C SER A 131 7.40 4.34 22.79
N LYS A 132 6.90 5.58 22.79
CA LYS A 132 5.47 5.86 22.64
C LYS A 132 4.96 5.75 21.20
N THR A 133 5.87 5.69 20.22
CA THR A 133 5.52 5.66 18.79
C THR A 133 5.17 4.26 18.28
N ASP A 134 5.32 3.24 19.13
CA ASP A 134 5.02 1.84 18.79
C ASP A 134 3.50 1.58 18.69
N ASN A 135 2.66 2.44 19.28
CA ASN A 135 1.21 2.33 19.17
C ASN A 135 0.69 3.01 17.89
N LEU A 136 0.48 2.19 16.85
CA LEU A 136 0.03 2.69 15.54
C LEU A 136 -1.47 2.96 15.43
N VAL A 137 -2.29 2.65 16.44
CA VAL A 137 -3.77 2.76 16.34
C VAL A 137 -4.18 4.20 16.01
N GLY A 138 -3.55 5.20 16.65
CA GLY A 138 -3.81 6.62 16.39
C GLY A 138 -3.46 7.03 14.97
N VAL A 139 -2.29 6.61 14.48
CA VAL A 139 -1.80 6.84 13.11
C VAL A 139 -2.77 6.22 12.10
N ILE A 140 -3.08 4.93 12.26
CA ILE A 140 -3.94 4.17 11.33
C ILE A 140 -5.34 4.78 11.26
N ARG A 141 -5.93 5.16 12.42
CA ARG A 141 -7.23 5.82 12.45
C ARG A 141 -7.22 7.13 11.68
N THR A 142 -6.24 7.98 11.96
CA THR A 142 -6.12 9.30 11.33
C THR A 142 -5.91 9.17 9.81
N ALA A 143 -5.03 8.25 9.39
CA ALA A 143 -4.79 7.98 7.98
C ALA A 143 -6.07 7.53 7.27
N TYR A 144 -6.82 6.61 7.88
CA TYR A 144 -8.07 6.09 7.32
C TYR A 144 -9.14 7.17 7.16
N GLU A 145 -9.29 8.04 8.17
CA GLU A 145 -10.26 9.14 8.14
C GLU A 145 -9.98 10.15 7.04
N ARG A 146 -8.70 10.45 6.80
CA ARG A 146 -8.27 11.43 5.79
C ARG A 146 -8.28 10.89 4.36
N SER A 147 -8.30 9.58 4.18
CA SER A 147 -8.16 8.94 2.86
C SER A 147 -9.36 8.02 2.53
N LEU A 148 -9.34 6.79 3.02
CA LEU A 148 -10.13 5.68 2.52
C LEU A 148 -11.57 5.63 3.08
N LYS A 149 -11.82 6.19 4.27
CA LYS A 149 -13.11 6.14 4.98
C LYS A 149 -14.29 6.67 4.15
N ARG A 150 -14.08 7.75 3.39
CA ARG A 150 -15.10 8.35 2.51
C ARG A 150 -15.54 7.42 1.37
N HIS A 151 -14.71 6.43 1.02
CA HIS A 151 -14.96 5.49 -0.07
C HIS A 151 -15.55 4.16 0.41
N HIS A 152 -15.39 3.83 1.68
CA HIS A 152 -15.92 2.58 2.25
C HIS A 152 -17.43 2.64 2.52
N GLY A 153 -18.13 1.60 2.08
CA GLY A 153 -19.49 1.29 2.51
C GLY A 153 -19.53 0.85 3.98
N PHE A 154 -20.74 0.64 4.51
CA PHE A 154 -20.93 0.24 5.91
C PHE A 154 -20.12 -1.02 6.28
N MET A 155 -20.19 -2.07 5.45
CA MET A 155 -19.49 -3.33 5.72
C MET A 155 -17.96 -3.14 5.80
N SER A 156 -17.38 -2.46 4.82
CA SER A 156 -15.93 -2.20 4.78
C SER A 156 -15.45 -1.31 5.94
N LYS A 157 -16.30 -0.40 6.45
CA LYS A 157 -16.03 0.37 7.67
C LYS A 157 -16.01 -0.53 8.91
N GLN A 158 -16.94 -1.48 9.02
CA GLN A 158 -16.96 -2.42 10.14
C GLN A 158 -15.74 -3.36 10.12
N LEU A 159 -15.36 -3.87 8.95
CA LEU A 159 -14.16 -4.68 8.80
C LEU A 159 -12.90 -3.92 9.24
N PHE A 160 -12.76 -2.65 8.84
CA PHE A 160 -11.65 -1.81 9.26
C PHE A 160 -11.62 -1.61 10.79
N ASN A 161 -12.77 -1.32 11.40
CA ASN A 161 -12.86 -1.14 12.85
C ASN A 161 -12.49 -2.43 13.61
N LEU A 162 -12.92 -3.59 13.11
CA LEU A 162 -12.56 -4.89 13.66
C LEU A 162 -11.06 -5.14 13.58
N SER A 163 -10.43 -4.86 12.43
CA SER A 163 -9.00 -5.06 12.24
C SER A 163 -8.11 -4.16 13.09
N PHE A 164 -8.48 -2.88 13.29
CA PHE A 164 -7.53 -1.88 13.81
C PHE A 164 -7.99 -1.11 15.05
N MET A 165 -9.29 -1.10 15.35
CA MET A 165 -9.86 -0.24 16.41
C MET A 165 -10.42 -1.03 17.58
N LEU A 166 -10.81 -2.28 17.35
CA LEU A 166 -11.20 -3.21 18.40
C LEU A 166 -9.99 -4.01 18.86
N PRO A 167 -9.79 -4.22 20.16
CA PRO A 167 -8.82 -5.18 20.67
C PRO A 167 -9.36 -6.58 20.36
N LEU A 168 -9.22 -7.03 19.12
CA LEU A 168 -9.53 -8.40 18.77
C LEU A 168 -8.37 -9.28 19.23
N ILE A 169 -8.49 -9.69 20.49
CA ILE A 169 -7.81 -10.83 21.12
C ILE A 169 -6.31 -10.60 21.22
N GLU A 170 -5.85 -10.31 22.45
CA GLU A 170 -4.49 -10.66 22.84
C GLU A 170 -4.24 -12.12 22.44
N GLY A 171 -3.52 -12.33 21.33
CA GLY A 171 -2.88 -13.61 21.05
C GLY A 171 -1.84 -13.85 22.16
N PRO A 172 -1.68 -15.10 22.63
CA PRO A 172 -1.01 -15.35 23.89
C PRO A 172 0.46 -14.91 23.80
N TYR A 173 0.93 -14.38 24.93
CA TYR A 173 2.33 -14.20 25.30
C TYR A 173 3.27 -15.27 24.73
#